data_AF-A0A2E7F3P4-F1
#
_entry.id   AF-A0A2E7F3P4-F1
#
_cell.length_a   1.000
_cell.length_b   1.000
_cell.length_c   1.000
_cell.angle_alpha   90.00
_cell.angle_beta   90.00
_cell.angle_gamma   90.00
#
_symmetry.space_group_name_H-M   'P 1'
#
loop_
_entity.id
_entity.type
_entity.pdbx_description
1 polymer ?
#
loop_
_entity_poly.entity_id
_entity_poly.type
_entity_poly.pdbx_seq_one_letter_code
_entity_poly.pdbx_strand_id
1 'polypeptide(L)'
;MERKLQSVGVTLSPQMVDKLDHLASSRGVSRSEAIRVSLELGVPLLHLGIAINGQRALTILEHTQLALSLLVQKQYPEDSDELIEIAMRNVREHHA
;
A
#
# COMPACT_ATOMS: atom_id res chain seq x y z
N MET A 1 -3.92 24.12 16.21
CA MET A 1 -3.52 24.96 15.05
C MET A 1 -4.44 24.55 13.90
N GLU A 2 -5.35 25.41 13.47
CA GLU A 2 -6.25 25.09 12.36
C GLU A 2 -5.43 24.85 11.09
N ARG A 3 -5.61 23.70 10.45
CA ARG A 3 -4.99 23.42 9.14
C ARG A 3 -5.68 24.32 8.11
N LYS A 4 -5.02 25.42 7.74
CA LYS A 4 -5.46 26.28 6.63
C LYS A 4 -5.37 25.48 5.33
N LEU A 5 -6.50 25.02 4.81
CA LEU A 5 -6.57 24.35 3.51
C LEU A 5 -6.47 25.40 2.39
N GLN A 6 -5.68 25.09 1.36
CA GLN A 6 -5.56 25.89 0.15
C GLN A 6 -6.10 25.09 -1.03
N SER A 7 -6.95 25.71 -1.84
CA SER A 7 -7.45 25.10 -3.08
C SER A 7 -6.44 25.27 -4.20
N VAL A 8 -6.25 24.21 -4.99
CA VAL A 8 -5.45 24.21 -6.21
C VAL A 8 -6.29 23.57 -7.30
N GLY A 9 -6.49 24.28 -8.41
CA GLY A 9 -7.23 23.77 -9.57
C GLY A 9 -6.30 23.04 -10.54
N VAL A 10 -6.63 21.81 -10.90
CA VAL A 10 -5.92 21.02 -11.91
C VAL A 10 -6.91 20.39 -12.87
N THR A 11 -6.57 20.37 -14.17
CA THR A 11 -7.35 19.65 -15.18
C THR A 11 -6.88 18.20 -15.23
N LEU A 12 -7.82 17.27 -15.16
CA LEU A 12 -7.55 15.83 -15.21
C LEU A 12 -8.15 15.22 -16.48
N SER A 13 -7.54 14.14 -16.98
CA SER A 13 -8.15 13.37 -18.06
C SER A 13 -9.41 12.64 -17.56
N PRO A 14 -10.38 12.30 -18.44
CA PRO A 14 -11.58 11.56 -18.04
C PRO A 14 -11.25 10.24 -17.31
N GLN A 15 -10.26 9.49 -17.80
CA GLN A 15 -9.81 8.24 -17.18
C GLN A 15 -9.27 8.42 -15.75
N MET A 16 -8.64 9.56 -15.46
CA MET A 16 -8.17 9.86 -14.10
C MET A 16 -9.34 10.19 -13.19
N VAL A 17 -10.36 10.89 -13.69
CA VAL A 17 -11.59 11.18 -12.94
C VAL A 17 -12.31 9.88 -12.59
N ASP A 18 -12.46 8.95 -13.55
CA ASP A 18 -13.10 7.66 -13.32
C ASP A 18 -12.38 6.84 -12.23
N LYS A 19 -11.04 6.81 -12.25
CA LYS A 19 -10.24 6.13 -11.22
C LYS A 19 -10.44 6.76 -9.84
N LEU A 20 -10.50 8.09 -9.76
CA LEU A 20 -10.73 8.80 -8.51
C LEU A 20 -12.14 8.55 -7.98
N ASP A 21 -13.14 8.49 -8.84
CA ASP A 21 -14.52 8.17 -8.47
C ASP A 21 -14.65 6.74 -7.95
N HIS A 22 -14.03 5.78 -8.62
CA HIS A 22 -13.96 4.40 -8.12
C HIS A 22 -13.28 4.30 -6.76
N LEU A 23 -12.17 5.02 -6.54
CA LEU A 23 -11.47 5.07 -5.26
C LEU A 23 -12.32 5.73 -4.16
N ALA A 24 -13.01 6.81 -4.49
CA ALA A 24 -13.90 7.52 -3.59
C ALA A 24 -15.06 6.60 -3.16
N SER A 25 -15.71 5.92 -4.10
CA SER A 25 -16.78 4.97 -3.84
C SER A 25 -16.32 3.77 -3.01
N SER A 26 -15.16 3.17 -3.30
CA SER A 26 -14.67 2.00 -2.58
C SER A 26 -14.29 2.30 -1.12
N ARG A 27 -13.89 3.54 -0.83
CA ARG A 27 -13.54 4.01 0.52
C ARG A 27 -14.67 4.75 1.25
N GLY A 28 -15.81 4.99 0.59
CA GLY A 28 -16.92 5.76 1.17
C GLY A 28 -16.57 7.23 1.45
N VAL A 29 -15.68 7.84 0.67
CA VAL A 29 -15.22 9.23 0.84
C VAL A 29 -15.59 10.10 -0.36
N SER A 30 -15.45 11.43 -0.21
CA SER A 30 -15.63 12.35 -1.35
C SER A 30 -14.49 12.23 -2.37
N ARG A 31 -14.75 12.60 -3.64
CA ARG A 31 -13.71 12.71 -4.68
C ARG A 31 -12.55 13.60 -4.22
N SER A 32 -12.84 14.74 -3.61
CA SER A 32 -11.82 15.66 -3.09
C SER A 32 -10.93 15.01 -2.02
N GLU A 33 -11.51 14.16 -1.19
CA GLU A 33 -10.76 13.40 -0.19
C GLU A 33 -9.90 12.30 -0.83
N ALA A 34 -10.45 11.57 -1.80
CA ALA A 34 -9.69 10.60 -2.57
C ALA A 34 -8.47 11.24 -3.27
N ILE A 35 -8.63 12.46 -3.81
CA ILE A 35 -7.52 13.25 -4.38
C ILE A 35 -6.48 13.60 -3.31
N ARG A 36 -6.91 14.12 -2.14
CA ARG A 36 -5.99 14.49 -1.05
C ARG A 36 -5.16 13.30 -0.58
N VAL A 37 -5.79 12.17 -0.27
CA VAL A 37 -5.09 10.94 0.15
C VAL A 37 -4.14 10.45 -0.94
N SER A 38 -4.55 10.53 -2.22
CA SER A 38 -3.68 10.15 -3.33
C SER A 38 -2.43 11.03 -3.42
N LEU A 39 -2.55 12.33 -3.14
CA LEU A 39 -1.41 13.26 -3.11
C LEU A 39 -0.52 13.02 -1.87
N GLU A 40 -1.12 12.80 -0.70
CA GLU A 40 -0.39 12.50 0.54
C GLU A 40 0.44 11.21 0.43
N LEU A 41 -0.02 10.23 -0.34
CA LEU A 41 0.74 9.00 -0.61
C LEU A 41 1.71 9.17 -1.78
N GLY A 42 1.24 9.73 -2.90
CA GLY A 42 1.98 9.77 -4.16
C GLY A 42 3.18 10.71 -4.13
N VAL A 43 3.05 11.90 -3.54
CA VAL A 43 4.14 12.90 -3.53
C VAL A 43 5.37 12.40 -2.76
N PRO A 44 5.26 11.85 -1.54
CA PRO A 44 6.41 11.29 -0.83
C PRO A 44 7.11 10.16 -1.60
N LEU A 45 6.34 9.26 -2.22
CA LEU A 45 6.91 8.15 -3.00
C LEU A 45 7.69 8.63 -4.21
N LEU A 46 7.13 9.60 -4.94
CA LEU A 46 7.81 10.24 -6.06
C LEU A 46 9.08 10.98 -5.62
N HIS A 47 9.05 11.63 -4.45
CA HIS A 47 10.22 12.30 -3.88
C HIS A 47 11.37 11.33 -3.55
N LEU A 48 11.04 10.11 -3.13
CA LEU A 48 12.01 9.04 -2.91
C LEU A 48 12.54 8.41 -4.22
N GLY A 49 12.15 8.94 -5.39
CA GLY A 49 12.50 8.36 -6.70
C GLY A 49 11.79 7.04 -6.99
N ILE A 50 10.77 6.70 -6.19
CA ILE A 50 10.05 5.44 -6.31
C ILE A 50 8.90 5.64 -7.30
N ALA A 51 9.15 5.33 -8.57
CA ALA A 51 8.06 5.01 -9.49
C ALA A 51 7.57 3.59 -9.16
N ILE A 52 6.52 3.47 -8.32
CA ILE A 52 5.97 2.16 -7.96
C ILE A 52 5.33 1.53 -9.19
N ASN A 53 6.04 0.60 -9.81
CA ASN A 53 5.41 -0.44 -10.60
C ASN A 53 4.81 -1.44 -9.61
N GLY A 54 3.50 -1.34 -9.37
CA GLY A 54 2.81 -2.13 -8.35
C GLY A 54 2.96 -3.64 -8.55
N GLN A 55 2.93 -4.10 -9.81
CA GLN A 55 3.16 -5.50 -10.14
C GLN A 55 4.58 -5.93 -9.74
N ARG A 56 5.59 -5.14 -10.08
CA ARG A 56 6.99 -5.43 -9.72
C ARG A 56 7.21 -5.40 -8.21
N ALA A 57 6.58 -4.46 -7.50
CA ALA A 57 6.64 -4.40 -6.05
C ALA A 57 6.02 -5.64 -5.39
N LEU A 58 4.82 -6.05 -5.84
CA LEU A 58 4.17 -7.28 -5.37
C LEU A 58 5.02 -8.52 -5.67
N THR A 59 5.59 -8.63 -6.86
CA THR A 59 6.48 -9.75 -7.22
C THR A 59 7.71 -9.82 -6.32
N ILE A 60 8.33 -8.68 -5.98
CA ILE A 60 9.49 -8.66 -5.07
C ILE A 60 9.08 -9.09 -3.67
N LEU A 61 7.94 -8.61 -3.17
CA LEU A 61 7.43 -8.98 -1.85
C LEU A 61 7.14 -10.49 -1.78
N GLU A 62 6.39 -11.02 -2.75
CA GLU A 62 6.04 -12.43 -2.83
C GLU A 62 7.29 -13.32 -2.93
N HIS A 63 8.22 -12.94 -3.81
CA HIS A 63 9.47 -13.67 -3.98
C HIS A 63 10.30 -13.70 -2.70
N THR A 64 10.40 -12.56 -2.00
CA THR A 64 11.13 -12.45 -0.75
C THR A 64 10.51 -13.34 0.33
N GLN A 65 9.17 -13.35 0.43
CA GLN A 65 8.49 -14.25 1.36
C GLN A 65 8.74 -15.72 1.03
N LEU A 66 8.60 -16.14 -0.22
CA LEU A 66 8.87 -17.52 -0.63
C LEU A 66 10.32 -17.94 -0.34
N ALA A 67 11.29 -17.08 -0.68
CA ALA A 67 12.70 -17.36 -0.46
C ALA A 67 13.02 -17.53 1.04
N LEU A 68 12.44 -16.68 1.89
CA LEU A 68 12.57 -16.79 3.35
C LEU A 68 11.90 -18.05 3.89
N SER A 69 10.68 -18.39 3.45
CA SER A 69 10.00 -19.63 3.85
C SER A 69 10.82 -20.86 3.49
N LEU A 70 11.40 -20.90 2.29
CA LEU A 70 12.28 -22.01 1.86
C LEU A 70 13.56 -22.10 2.70
N LEU A 71 14.14 -20.97 3.10
CA LEU A 71 15.32 -20.93 3.97
C LEU A 71 15.00 -21.47 5.37
N VAL A 72 13.90 -21.02 5.96
CA VAL A 72 13.44 -21.46 7.27
C VAL A 72 13.13 -22.95 7.25
N GLN A 73 12.35 -23.44 6.27
CA GLN A 73 12.05 -24.86 6.14
C GLN A 73 13.31 -25.74 6.03
N LYS A 74 14.38 -25.22 5.41
CA LYS A 74 15.63 -25.96 5.25
C LYS A 74 16.52 -25.94 6.50
N GLN A 75 16.54 -24.82 7.24
CA GLN A 75 17.47 -24.64 8.36
C GLN A 75 16.84 -24.92 9.73
N TYR A 76 15.53 -24.71 9.86
CA TYR A 76 14.74 -24.82 11.09
C TYR A 76 13.38 -25.47 10.78
N PRO A 77 13.36 -26.73 10.30
CA PRO A 77 12.13 -27.38 9.86
C PRO A 77 11.10 -27.52 10.98
N GLU A 78 11.55 -27.75 12.22
CA GLU A 78 10.70 -27.83 13.41
C GLU A 78 9.96 -26.52 13.75
N ASP A 79 10.56 -25.37 13.45
CA ASP A 79 10.00 -24.05 13.82
C ASP A 79 9.22 -23.39 12.66
N SER A 80 9.27 -23.98 11.47
CA SER A 80 8.73 -23.38 10.23
C SER A 80 7.25 -23.04 10.32
N ASP A 81 6.43 -23.94 10.86
CA ASP A 81 4.99 -23.77 10.92
C ASP A 81 4.59 -22.74 11.99
N GLU A 82 5.29 -22.74 13.15
CA GLU A 82 5.05 -21.80 14.24
C GLU A 82 5.37 -20.36 13.83
N LEU A 83 6.42 -20.15 13.03
CA LEU A 83 6.80 -18.82 12.55
C LEU A 83 5.72 -18.15 11.67
N ILE A 84 5.01 -18.92 10.85
CA ILE A 84 3.89 -18.41 10.05
C ILE A 84 2.71 -18.03 10.97
N GLU A 85 2.40 -18.85 11.97
CA GLU A 85 1.33 -18.55 12.92
C GLU A 85 1.59 -17.28 13.74
N ILE A 86 2.83 -17.10 14.21
CA ILE A 86 3.26 -15.89 14.92
C ILE A 86 3.14 -14.65 14.02
N ALA A 87 3.59 -14.75 12.76
CA ALA A 87 3.49 -13.64 11.82
C ALA A 87 2.02 -13.25 11.57
N MET A 88 1.14 -14.23 11.35
CA MET A 88 -0.29 -13.98 11.17
C MET A 88 -0.94 -13.38 12.43
N ARG A 89 -0.55 -13.82 13.63
CA ARG A 89 -1.01 -13.24 14.90
C ARG A 89 -0.59 -11.77 15.02
N ASN A 90 0.68 -11.46 14.76
CA ASN A 90 1.20 -10.10 14.87
C ASN A 90 0.51 -9.13 13.91
N VAL A 91 0.22 -9.56 12.68
CA VAL A 91 -0.54 -8.75 11.71
C VAL A 91 -1.95 -8.44 12.22
N ARG A 92 -2.66 -9.44 12.77
CA ARG A 92 -4.00 -9.24 13.35
C ARG A 92 -4.00 -8.29 14.54
N GLU A 93 -2.95 -8.32 15.35
CA GLU A 93 -2.87 -7.53 16.58
C GLU A 93 -2.39 -6.09 16.36
N HIS A 94 -1.56 -5.83 15.34
CA HIS A 94 -0.88 -4.53 15.17
C HIS A 94 -1.27 -3.77 13.89
N HIS A 95 -1.90 -4.43 12.91
CA HIS A 95 -2.21 -3.86 11.60
C HIS A 95 -3.68 -4.01 11.18
N ALA A 96 -4.57 -4.35 12.13
CA ALA A 96 -6.02 -4.38 11.95
C ALA A 96 -6.67 -3.02 12.23
#